data_AF-A0A950GZW9-F1
#
_entry.id   AF-A0A950GZW9-F1
#
_cell.length_a   1.000
_cell.length_b   1.000
_cell.length_c   1.000
_cell.angle_alpha   90.00
_cell.angle_beta   90.00
_cell.angle_gamma   90.00
#
_symmetry.space_group_name_H-M   'P 1'
#
loop_
_entity.id
_entity.type
_entity.pdbx_description
1 polymer ?
#
loop_
_entity_poly.entity_id
_entity_poly.type
_entity_poly.pdbx_seq_one_letter_code
_entity_poly.pdbx_strand_id
1 'polypeptide(L)'
;MTPAPPDEEAPPPDDARRRGMAKMDEVYGFSVDPDQIEGAYVDFTVDHLFGTVWTRPELALRDRRLLTIGALAALDQPALMEIQFRSALERDEVTVEQVREIVVHLTHYVGWPLSTSINEVAERVIAKLRKEGRAREAGEESGPA
;
A
#
# COMPACT_ATOMS: atom_id res chain seq x y z
N MET A 1 5.38 -17.40 -29.62
CA MET A 1 4.15 -16.77 -29.10
C MET A 1 3.42 -17.84 -28.31
N THR A 2 3.53 -17.79 -26.99
CA THR A 2 2.68 -18.61 -26.11
C THR A 2 1.26 -18.05 -26.19
N PRO A 3 0.22 -18.86 -26.39
CA PRO A 3 -1.15 -18.36 -26.38
C PRO A 3 -1.44 -17.69 -25.03
N ALA A 4 -2.20 -16.60 -25.06
CA ALA A 4 -2.72 -15.99 -23.84
C ALA A 4 -3.50 -17.06 -23.06
N PRO A 5 -3.40 -17.10 -21.72
CA PRO A 5 -4.23 -18.00 -20.93
C PRO A 5 -5.71 -17.77 -21.28
N PRO A 6 -6.53 -18.83 -21.29
CA PRO A 6 -7.95 -18.70 -21.57
C PRO A 6 -8.55 -17.67 -20.62
N ASP A 7 -9.51 -16.87 -21.10
CA ASP A 7 -10.22 -15.88 -20.29
C ASP A 7 -10.68 -16.54 -18.98
N GLU A 8 -9.93 -16.29 -17.91
CA GLU A 8 -10.19 -16.84 -16.59
C GLU A 8 -11.47 -16.15 -16.14
N GLU A 9 -12.58 -16.87 -16.26
CA GLU A 9 -13.91 -16.36 -15.96
C GLU A 9 -13.88 -15.72 -14.57
N ALA A 10 -14.15 -14.42 -14.52
CA ALA A 10 -14.01 -13.66 -13.29
C ALA A 10 -14.85 -14.35 -12.21
N PRO A 11 -14.26 -14.72 -11.06
CA PRO A 11 -14.97 -15.43 -10.03
C PRO A 11 -16.20 -14.64 -9.57
N PRO A 12 -17.26 -15.32 -9.09
CA PRO A 12 -18.53 -14.70 -8.76
C PRO A 12 -18.36 -13.52 -7.78
N PRO A 13 -19.24 -12.49 -7.85
CA PRO A 13 -19.06 -11.22 -7.13
C PRO A 13 -18.77 -11.35 -5.64
N ASP A 14 -19.43 -12.29 -4.95
CA ASP A 14 -19.25 -12.52 -3.52
C ASP A 14 -17.86 -13.07 -3.15
N ASP A 15 -17.26 -13.87 -4.03
CA ASP A 15 -15.87 -14.34 -3.85
C ASP A 15 -14.87 -13.22 -4.15
N ALA A 16 -15.16 -12.40 -5.16
CA ALA A 16 -14.35 -11.22 -5.49
C ALA A 16 -14.34 -10.18 -4.37
N ARG A 17 -15.50 -9.88 -3.75
CA ARG A 17 -15.64 -8.97 -2.62
C ARG A 17 -14.81 -9.43 -1.44
N ARG A 18 -14.93 -10.69 -1.04
CA ARG A 18 -14.17 -11.25 0.09
C ARG A 18 -12.66 -11.18 -0.15
N ARG A 19 -12.20 -11.62 -1.32
CA ARG A 19 -10.76 -11.54 -1.67
C ARG A 19 -10.28 -10.10 -1.75
N GLY A 20 -11.11 -9.21 -2.30
CA GLY A 20 -10.83 -7.79 -2.43
C GLY A 20 -10.67 -7.11 -1.08
N MET A 21 -11.56 -7.38 -0.13
CA MET A 21 -11.45 -6.85 1.23
C MET A 21 -10.18 -7.33 1.92
N ALA A 22 -9.88 -8.63 1.83
CA ALA A 22 -8.65 -9.20 2.40
C ALA A 22 -7.40 -8.56 1.78
N LYS A 23 -7.39 -8.39 0.45
CA LYS A 23 -6.25 -7.76 -0.25
C LYS A 23 -6.16 -6.26 0.04
N MET A 24 -7.27 -5.55 0.18
CA MET A 24 -7.28 -4.13 0.52
C MET A 24 -6.70 -3.90 1.92
N ASP A 25 -7.12 -4.69 2.90
CA ASP A 25 -6.56 -4.66 4.25
C ASP A 25 -5.06 -4.97 4.23
N GLU A 26 -4.65 -5.98 3.47
CA GLU A 26 -3.25 -6.31 3.26
C GLU A 26 -2.44 -5.15 2.64
N VAL A 27 -3.02 -4.43 1.67
CA VAL A 27 -2.34 -3.35 0.93
C VAL A 27 -2.29 -2.04 1.70
N TYR A 28 -3.33 -1.71 2.45
CA TYR A 28 -3.45 -0.41 3.13
C TYR A 28 -3.22 -0.46 4.64
N GLY A 29 -3.23 -1.64 5.25
CA GLY A 29 -3.10 -1.79 6.70
C GLY A 29 -4.30 -1.26 7.48
N PHE A 30 -5.43 -1.07 6.81
CA PHE A 30 -6.72 -0.80 7.45
C PHE A 30 -7.86 -1.48 6.69
N SER A 31 -8.83 -1.96 7.45
CA SER A 31 -10.05 -2.56 6.93
C SER A 31 -11.10 -1.48 6.69
N VAL A 32 -11.86 -1.64 5.60
CA VAL A 32 -13.06 -0.84 5.32
C VAL A 32 -14.28 -1.66 5.69
N ASP A 33 -15.22 -1.02 6.38
CA ASP A 33 -16.52 -1.62 6.67
C ASP A 33 -17.36 -1.68 5.37
N PRO A 34 -17.68 -2.89 4.85
CA PRO A 34 -18.39 -3.03 3.59
C PRO A 34 -19.82 -2.48 3.65
N ASP A 35 -20.40 -2.37 4.85
CA ASP A 35 -21.75 -1.83 5.03
C ASP A 35 -21.76 -0.29 5.04
N GLN A 36 -20.59 0.35 5.05
CA GLN A 36 -20.45 1.81 5.06
C GLN A 36 -20.22 2.43 3.68
N ILE A 37 -19.98 1.61 2.66
CA ILE A 37 -19.79 2.10 1.30
C ILE A 37 -20.68 1.28 0.36
N GLU A 38 -21.61 1.95 -0.30
CA GLU A 38 -22.56 1.31 -1.20
C GLU A 38 -22.33 1.73 -2.66
N GLY A 39 -22.74 0.84 -3.57
CA GLY A 39 -22.78 1.11 -5.02
C GLY A 39 -21.48 0.85 -5.78
N ALA A 40 -21.52 1.20 -7.07
CA ALA A 40 -20.50 0.82 -8.06
C ALA A 40 -19.06 1.24 -7.69
N TYR A 41 -18.89 2.26 -6.85
CA TYR A 41 -17.57 2.67 -6.37
C TYR A 41 -16.86 1.54 -5.61
N VAL A 42 -17.58 0.79 -4.80
CA VAL A 42 -17.03 -0.33 -4.03
C VAL A 42 -16.77 -1.53 -4.92
N ASP A 43 -17.64 -1.78 -5.90
CA ASP A 43 -17.43 -2.85 -6.88
C ASP A 43 -16.11 -2.63 -7.64
N PHE A 44 -15.85 -1.40 -8.11
CA PHE A 44 -14.60 -1.09 -8.80
C PHE A 44 -13.38 -1.12 -7.89
N THR A 45 -13.51 -0.68 -6.64
CA THR A 45 -12.37 -0.59 -5.73
C THR A 45 -12.05 -1.93 -5.09
N VAL A 46 -13.05 -2.57 -4.47
CA VAL A 46 -12.86 -3.79 -3.70
C VAL A 46 -12.86 -5.00 -4.63
N ASP A 47 -13.91 -5.22 -5.43
CA ASP A 47 -14.01 -6.46 -6.22
C ASP A 47 -13.02 -6.48 -7.36
N HIS A 48 -12.91 -5.36 -8.07
CA HIS A 48 -12.05 -5.29 -9.24
C HIS A 48 -10.61 -4.95 -8.88
N LEU A 49 -10.32 -3.75 -8.37
CA LEU A 49 -8.95 -3.32 -8.10
C LEU A 49 -8.25 -4.26 -7.10
N PHE A 50 -8.83 -4.50 -5.93
CA PHE A 50 -8.19 -5.38 -4.93
C PHE A 50 -8.45 -6.86 -5.16
N GLY A 51 -9.67 -7.26 -5.53
CA GLY A 51 -10.05 -8.67 -5.69
C GLY A 51 -9.49 -9.31 -6.96
N THR A 52 -9.13 -8.50 -7.94
CA THR A 52 -8.61 -8.94 -9.24
C THR A 52 -7.24 -8.36 -9.56
N VAL A 53 -7.05 -7.04 -9.58
CA VAL A 53 -5.80 -6.44 -10.12
C VAL A 53 -4.60 -6.64 -9.19
N TRP A 54 -4.76 -6.43 -7.88
CA TRP A 54 -3.69 -6.59 -6.89
C TRP A 54 -3.37 -8.06 -6.54
N THR A 55 -4.24 -9.01 -6.89
CA THR A 55 -4.05 -10.45 -6.65
C THR A 55 -3.36 -11.16 -7.82
N ARG A 56 -3.21 -10.50 -8.97
CA ARG A 56 -2.55 -11.05 -10.16
C ARG A 56 -1.10 -11.51 -9.88
N PRO A 57 -0.70 -12.70 -10.33
CA PRO A 57 0.54 -13.35 -9.89
C PRO A 57 1.82 -12.82 -10.53
N GLU A 58 1.75 -12.04 -11.61
CA GLU A 58 2.93 -11.72 -12.42
C GLU A 58 3.85 -10.67 -11.78
N LEU A 59 3.37 -9.93 -10.79
CA LEU A 59 4.16 -8.98 -10.01
C LEU A 59 3.98 -9.24 -8.53
N ALA A 60 5.10 -9.33 -7.81
CA ALA A 60 5.10 -9.39 -6.37
C ALA A 60 4.47 -8.12 -5.78
N LEU A 61 3.92 -8.23 -4.57
CA LEU A 61 3.28 -7.12 -3.88
C LEU A 61 4.21 -5.90 -3.74
N ARG A 62 5.48 -6.16 -3.38
CA ARG A 62 6.53 -5.14 -3.29
C ARG A 62 6.70 -4.38 -4.60
N ASP A 63 6.76 -5.08 -5.73
CA ASP A 63 6.97 -4.45 -7.04
C ASP A 63 5.77 -3.59 -7.44
N ARG A 64 4.54 -4.09 -7.20
CA ARG A 64 3.31 -3.30 -7.40
C ARG A 64 3.28 -2.05 -6.54
N ARG A 65 3.77 -2.15 -5.30
CA ARG A 65 3.87 -1.02 -4.39
C ARG A 65 4.86 0.03 -4.87
N LEU A 66 6.04 -0.37 -5.33
CA LEU A 66 7.03 0.54 -5.88
C LEU A 66 6.50 1.28 -7.13
N LEU A 67 5.78 0.58 -8.01
CA LEU A 67 5.12 1.19 -9.17
C LEU A 67 4.05 2.21 -8.75
N THR A 68 3.25 1.86 -7.75
CA THR A 68 2.21 2.74 -7.21
C THR A 68 2.83 3.98 -6.56
N ILE A 69 3.89 3.82 -5.76
CA ILE A 69 4.66 4.93 -5.18
C ILE A 69 5.19 5.86 -6.28
N GLY A 70 5.78 5.32 -7.35
CA GLY A 70 6.24 6.11 -8.49
C GLY A 70 5.13 6.92 -9.15
N ALA A 71 3.95 6.31 -9.35
CA ALA A 71 2.79 7.01 -9.91
C ALA A 71 2.27 8.10 -8.97
N LEU A 72 2.14 7.82 -7.67
CA LEU A 72 1.68 8.79 -6.67
C LEU A 72 2.64 9.97 -6.54
N ALA A 73 3.94 9.73 -6.68
CA ALA A 73 4.96 10.79 -6.69
C ALA A 73 4.77 11.74 -7.87
N ALA A 74 4.50 11.21 -9.07
CA ALA A 74 4.27 12.01 -10.27
C ALA A 74 2.92 12.75 -10.25
N LEU A 75 1.92 12.24 -9.51
CA LEU A 75 0.58 12.80 -9.40
C LEU A 75 0.37 13.74 -8.20
N ASP A 76 1.43 14.03 -7.44
CA ASP A 76 1.40 14.82 -6.20
C ASP A 76 0.31 14.36 -5.22
N GLN A 77 0.36 13.07 -4.86
CA GLN A 77 -0.63 12.43 -3.96
C GLN A 77 -0.02 12.07 -2.59
N PRO A 78 0.34 13.05 -1.73
CA PRO A 78 1.07 12.80 -0.49
C PRO A 78 0.27 11.99 0.55
N ALA A 79 -1.06 12.14 0.59
CA ALA A 79 -1.90 11.38 1.52
C ALA A 79 -1.90 9.88 1.21
N LEU A 80 -1.97 9.52 -0.08
CA LEU A 80 -1.85 8.12 -0.50
C LEU A 80 -0.41 7.61 -0.35
N MET A 81 0.59 8.48 -0.57
CA MET A 81 1.99 8.15 -0.34
C MET A 81 2.25 7.74 1.13
N GLU A 82 1.65 8.44 2.09
CA GLU A 82 1.76 8.11 3.52
C GLU A 82 1.29 6.68 3.79
N ILE A 83 0.14 6.30 3.23
CA ILE A 83 -0.42 4.95 3.36
C ILE A 83 0.53 3.92 2.73
N GLN A 84 1.06 4.20 1.54
CA GLN A 84 1.97 3.28 0.86
C GLN A 84 3.27 3.06 1.62
N PHE A 85 3.93 4.14 2.09
CA PHE A 85 5.18 3.99 2.86
C PHE A 85 4.95 3.30 4.20
N ARG A 86 3.85 3.62 4.89
CA ARG A 86 3.53 2.97 6.16
C ARG A 86 3.32 1.48 5.99
N SER A 87 2.46 1.09 5.05
CA SER A 87 2.18 -0.31 4.77
C SER A 87 3.44 -1.05 4.28
N ALA A 88 4.26 -0.44 3.43
CA ALA A 88 5.49 -1.06 2.95
C ALA A 88 6.47 -1.39 4.10
N LEU A 89 6.60 -0.49 5.08
CA LEU A 89 7.46 -0.67 6.25
C LEU A 89 6.87 -1.66 7.25
N GLU A 90 5.57 -1.59 7.56
CA GLU A 90 4.91 -2.51 8.50
C GLU A 90 4.89 -3.96 7.99
N ARG A 91 5.06 -4.16 6.69
CA ARG A 91 5.06 -5.47 6.01
C ARG A 91 6.44 -5.97 5.61
N ASP A 92 7.50 -5.27 6.03
CA ASP A 92 8.89 -5.60 5.67
C ASP A 92 9.13 -5.70 4.15
N GLU A 93 8.34 -5.00 3.33
CA GLU A 93 8.51 -4.96 1.87
C GLU A 93 9.70 -4.07 1.48
N VAL A 94 9.97 -3.05 2.31
CA VAL A 94 11.11 -2.14 2.20
C VAL A 94 11.63 -1.79 3.60
N THR A 95 12.92 -1.47 3.67
CA THR A 95 13.56 -0.90 4.86
C THR A 95 13.41 0.62 4.91
N VAL A 96 13.69 1.22 6.07
CA VAL A 96 13.73 2.68 6.24
C VAL A 96 14.74 3.32 5.27
N GLU A 97 15.89 2.68 5.09
CA GLU A 97 16.95 3.10 4.18
C GLU A 97 16.47 3.04 2.72
N GLN A 98 15.74 2.00 2.34
CA GLN A 98 15.15 1.88 1.01
C GLN A 98 14.06 2.93 0.77
N VAL A 99 13.24 3.30 1.76
CA VAL A 99 12.26 4.39 1.63
C VAL A 99 12.98 5.70 1.31
N ARG A 100 14.05 6.03 2.04
CA ARG A 100 14.85 7.23 1.77
C ARG A 100 15.51 7.19 0.39
N GLU A 101 16.01 6.03 -0.03
CA GLU A 101 16.60 5.85 -1.36
C GLU A 101 15.56 6.04 -2.49
N ILE A 102 14.32 5.58 -2.29
CA ILE A 102 13.23 5.83 -3.23
C ILE A 102 13.00 7.33 -3.41
N VAL A 103 13.02 8.13 -2.33
CA VAL A 103 12.88 9.60 -2.41
C VAL A 103 14.03 10.23 -3.18
N VAL A 104 15.28 9.81 -2.90
CA VAL A 104 16.48 10.27 -3.62
C VAL A 104 16.37 9.97 -5.11
N HIS A 105 15.94 8.75 -5.46
CA HIS A 105 15.75 8.34 -6.85
C HIS A 105 14.67 9.20 -7.52
N LEU A 106 13.48 9.28 -6.94
CA LEU A 106 12.34 10.03 -7.49
C LEU A 106 12.63 11.52 -7.67
N THR A 107 13.48 12.12 -6.84
CA THR A 107 13.89 13.53 -6.96
C THR A 107 14.38 13.89 -8.36
N HIS A 108 15.06 12.97 -9.04
CA HIS A 108 15.59 13.18 -10.37
C HIS A 108 14.54 13.08 -11.48
N TYR A 109 13.39 12.45 -11.21
CA TYR A 109 12.33 12.21 -12.20
C TYR A 109 11.11 13.11 -12.02
N VAL A 110 10.74 13.44 -10.78
CA VAL A 110 9.58 14.29 -10.48
C VAL A 110 9.99 15.70 -10.03
N GLY A 111 11.27 15.95 -9.83
CA GLY A 111 11.83 17.25 -9.44
C GLY A 111 11.74 17.53 -7.94
N TRP A 112 12.51 18.54 -7.51
CA TRP A 112 12.62 18.96 -6.11
C TRP A 112 11.32 19.42 -5.44
N PRO A 113 10.43 20.19 -6.10
CA PRO A 113 9.21 20.66 -5.45
C PRO A 113 8.32 19.50 -4.94
N LEU A 114 8.04 18.52 -5.81
CA LEU A 114 7.24 17.35 -5.45
C LEU A 114 7.99 16.46 -4.46
N SER A 115 9.30 16.28 -4.66
CA SER A 115 10.10 15.41 -3.81
C SER A 115 10.31 15.94 -2.40
N THR A 116 10.23 17.25 -2.19
CA THR A 116 10.25 17.85 -0.85
C THR A 116 9.02 17.39 -0.05
N SER A 117 7.83 17.45 -0.65
CA SER A 117 6.59 16.94 -0.05
C SER A 117 6.68 15.43 0.24
N ILE A 118 7.18 14.65 -0.72
CA ILE A 118 7.37 13.19 -0.55
C ILE A 118 8.36 12.88 0.58
N ASN A 119 9.47 13.62 0.67
CA ASN A 119 10.45 13.48 1.73
C ASN A 119 9.86 13.76 3.12
N GLU A 120 9.06 14.82 3.25
CA GLU A 120 8.36 15.13 4.50
C GLU A 120 7.39 14.02 4.89
N VAL A 121 6.66 13.43 3.93
CA VAL A 121 5.80 12.27 4.18
C VAL A 121 6.62 11.07 4.65
N ALA A 122 7.72 10.74 3.96
CA ALA A 122 8.58 9.61 4.33
C ALA A 122 9.11 9.73 5.77
N GLU A 123 9.70 10.88 6.12
CA GLU A 123 10.26 11.07 7.47
C GLU A 123 9.18 11.10 8.55
N ARG A 124 7.98 11.64 8.26
CA ARG A 124 6.83 11.60 9.17
C ARG A 124 6.40 10.17 9.48
N VAL A 125 6.27 9.32 8.45
CA VAL A 125 5.92 7.90 8.61
C VAL A 125 6.97 7.18 9.44
N ILE A 126 8.25 7.34 9.10
CA ILE A 126 9.38 6.73 9.82
C ILE A 126 9.36 7.15 11.30
N ALA A 127 9.16 8.44 11.59
CA ALA A 127 9.10 8.95 12.95
C ALA A 127 7.91 8.37 13.74
N LYS A 128 6.74 8.27 13.10
CA LYS A 128 5.53 7.70 13.70
C LYS A 128 5.73 6.23 14.06
N LEU A 129 6.19 5.41 13.12
CA LEU A 129 6.43 3.98 13.36
C LEU A 129 7.50 3.74 14.44
N ARG A 130 8.58 4.53 14.46
CA ARG A 130 9.57 4.47 15.53
C ARG A 130 9.00 4.80 16.91
N LYS A 131 8.08 5.78 16.99
CA LYS A 131 7.41 6.13 18.25
C LYS A 131 6.47 5.02 18.71
N GLU A 132 5.71 4.44 17.77
CA GLU A 132 4.79 3.32 18.03
C GLU A 132 5.54 2.07 18.50
N GLY A 133 6.67 1.73 17.86
CA GLY A 133 7.54 0.61 18.30
C GLY A 133 8.02 0.75 19.74
N ARG A 134 8.59 1.92 20.09
CA ARG A 134 9.03 2.19 21.48
C ARG A 134 7.90 2.12 22.50
N ALA A 135 6.69 2.54 22.13
CA ALA A 135 5.54 2.49 23.02
C ALA A 135 5.06 1.05 23.26
N ARG A 136 5.15 0.18 22.24
CA ARG A 136 4.85 -1.26 22.36
C ARG A 136 5.84 -1.95 23.28
N GLU A 137 7.14 -1.73 23.07
CA GLU A 137 8.22 -2.28 23.92
C GLU A 137 8.05 -1.87 25.40
N ALA A 138 7.80 -0.58 25.68
CA ALA A 138 7.58 -0.09 27.04
C ALA A 138 6.31 -0.65 27.70
N GLY A 139 5.27 -0.93 26.89
CA GLY A 139 4.03 -1.56 27.36
C GLY A 139 4.19 -3.05 27.67
N GLU A 140 5.00 -3.76 26.89
CA GLU A 140 5.34 -5.18 27.11
C GLU A 140 6.22 -5.37 28.35
N GLU A 141 7.18 -4.48 28.60
CA GLU A 141 8.02 -4.48 29.82
C GLU A 141 7.22 -4.18 31.10
N SER A 142 6.02 -3.61 30.98
CA SER A 142 5.12 -3.28 32.09
C SER A 142 4.03 -4.33 32.36
N GLY A 143 4.03 -5.46 31.63
CA GLY A 143 3.08 -6.57 31.79
C GLY A 143 3.27 -7.37 33.09
N PRO A 144 2.21 -8.04 33.61
CA PRO A 144 2.08 -8.33 35.04
C PRO A 144 3.14 -9.31 35.56
N ALA A 145 3.77 -8.91 36.66
CA ALA A 145 4.59 -9.75 37.55
C ALA A 145 3.74 -10.78 38.31
#